data_AF-A0A2A4IUX5-F1
#
_entry.id   AF-A0A2A4IUX5-F1
#
_cell.length_a   1.000
_cell.length_b   1.000
_cell.length_c   1.000
_cell.angle_alpha   90.00
_cell.angle_beta   90.00
_cell.angle_gamma   90.00
#
_symmetry.space_group_name_H-M   'P 1'
#
loop_
_entity.id
_entity.type
_entity.pdbx_description
1 polymer ?
#
loop_
_entity_poly.entity_id
_entity_poly.type
_entity_poly.pdbx_seq_one_letter_code
_entity_poly.pdbx_strand_id
1 'polypeptide(L)'
;MEKKLLEITKRNLNDNKCLNFKVLLDYQRGTRGEVNSVTLLRDFVNDAPKQCSVSLYQTPRLHGSWSKALPSRYNELVGLQHMKLYIADDSVMLSGANYSNDYFQQRQDRYIEIQDAELANFYSELIDEVSNFSKHCTKNGIKEKRYSSKEVFNKEMKTKIDAFMARWQQRQDFKLYSLDGDATNKDTWIFPLIQMGEFGITQDEQVTTKILASVPEGSIIRLATGYFNLTDEYAKTLLNDCKANISLLMAHPNANGFLGASGPAGGIPHAYSLIARKFWQRVIDYKQIDRVEMLEYERPGWTFHAKGLWYYPPGCGVPWATIVGSANLGERSVRRDLEAQAAIFTVSPELQLKLHEESQQLHQYASECSSELQNRETPLWVRATVGLFRTYF
;
A
#
# COMPACT_ATOMS: atom_id res chain seq x y z
N MET A 1 11.65 13.64 -14.05
CA MET A 1 12.32 13.74 -12.73
C MET A 1 13.07 12.47 -12.37
N GLU A 2 12.52 11.28 -12.65
CA GLU A 2 13.18 9.98 -12.38
C GLU A 2 14.65 9.89 -12.80
N LYS A 3 14.98 10.23 -14.05
CA LYS A 3 16.37 10.19 -14.56
C LYS A 3 17.32 11.06 -13.73
N LYS A 4 16.89 12.28 -13.40
CA LYS A 4 17.66 13.22 -12.58
C LYS A 4 17.94 12.64 -11.19
N LEU A 5 16.98 11.94 -10.61
CA LEU A 5 17.15 11.31 -9.31
C LEU A 5 18.15 10.15 -9.38
N LEU A 6 18.05 9.27 -10.39
CA LEU A 6 19.05 8.22 -10.63
C LEU A 6 20.45 8.80 -10.84
N GLU A 7 20.59 9.88 -11.60
CA GLU A 7 21.87 10.57 -11.81
C GLU A 7 22.45 11.12 -10.51
N ILE A 8 21.63 11.76 -9.66
CA ILE A 8 22.04 12.26 -8.35
C ILE A 8 22.45 11.09 -7.43
N THR A 9 21.67 10.02 -7.38
CA THR A 9 22.01 8.81 -6.62
C THR A 9 23.34 8.23 -7.06
N LYS A 10 23.59 8.15 -8.38
CA LYS A 10 24.85 7.64 -8.93
C LYS A 10 26.03 8.52 -8.55
N ARG A 11 25.88 9.84 -8.60
CA ARG A 11 26.89 10.79 -8.12
C ARG A 11 27.18 10.59 -6.62
N ASN A 12 26.15 10.54 -5.79
CA ASN A 12 26.30 10.37 -4.35
C ASN A 12 26.98 9.04 -3.98
N LEU A 13 26.70 7.95 -4.70
CA LEU A 13 27.38 6.67 -4.52
C LEU A 13 28.87 6.74 -4.88
N ASN A 14 29.22 7.49 -5.91
CA ASN A 14 30.61 7.68 -6.31
C ASN A 14 31.37 8.52 -5.28
N ASP A 15 30.76 9.58 -4.77
CA ASP A 15 31.37 10.53 -3.84
C ASP A 15 31.46 9.97 -2.41
N ASN A 16 30.49 9.14 -1.99
CA ASN A 16 30.41 8.61 -0.64
C ASN A 16 30.60 7.10 -0.61
N LYS A 17 31.81 6.63 -0.30
CA LYS A 17 32.13 5.18 -0.29
C LYS A 17 31.44 4.37 0.81
N CYS A 18 30.92 5.04 1.84
CA CYS A 18 30.15 4.43 2.92
C CYS A 18 28.64 4.36 2.63
N LEU A 19 28.16 5.01 1.57
CA LEU A 19 26.74 5.00 1.21
C LEU A 19 26.35 3.62 0.71
N ASN A 20 25.28 3.06 1.27
CA ASN A 20 24.66 1.80 0.82
C ASN A 20 23.35 2.11 0.09
N PHE A 21 23.20 1.58 -1.12
CA PHE A 21 22.01 1.73 -1.94
C PHE A 21 21.37 0.38 -2.23
N LYS A 22 20.28 0.09 -1.51
CA LYS A 22 19.51 -1.15 -1.64
C LYS A 22 18.19 -0.87 -2.35
N VAL A 23 17.84 -1.70 -3.31
CA VAL A 23 16.55 -1.60 -4.03
C VAL A 23 15.88 -2.96 -4.06
N LEU A 24 14.64 -3.02 -3.56
CA LEU A 24 13.77 -4.18 -3.72
C LEU A 24 12.63 -3.81 -4.68
N LEU A 25 12.46 -4.60 -5.73
CA LEU A 25 11.43 -4.40 -6.75
C LEU A 25 10.62 -5.68 -6.92
N ASP A 26 9.43 -5.54 -7.51
CA ASP A 26 8.72 -6.68 -8.09
C ASP A 26 9.40 -7.14 -9.39
N TYR A 27 9.63 -8.45 -9.54
CA TYR A 27 10.35 -9.02 -10.66
C TYR A 27 9.63 -8.79 -11.99
N GLN A 28 8.31 -9.02 -12.05
CA GLN A 28 7.54 -8.90 -13.28
C GLN A 28 7.42 -7.44 -13.73
N ARG A 29 7.19 -6.53 -12.79
CA ARG A 29 7.12 -5.09 -13.09
C ARG A 29 8.49 -4.52 -13.41
N GLY A 30 9.52 -4.89 -12.66
CA GLY A 30 10.88 -4.38 -12.82
C GLY A 30 11.59 -4.83 -14.11
N THR A 31 11.08 -5.88 -14.78
CA THR A 31 11.68 -6.45 -16.01
C THR A 31 10.82 -6.23 -17.26
N ARG A 32 9.77 -5.41 -17.17
CA ARG A 32 8.80 -5.22 -18.27
C ARG A 32 9.31 -4.22 -19.32
N GLY A 33 9.30 -4.64 -20.58
CA GLY A 33 9.74 -3.80 -21.71
C GLY A 33 11.27 -3.81 -21.88
N GLU A 34 11.76 -3.23 -22.98
CA GLU A 34 13.19 -3.22 -23.31
C GLU A 34 14.00 -2.38 -22.31
N VAL A 35 13.54 -1.16 -22.03
CA VAL A 35 14.07 -0.31 -20.96
C VAL A 35 13.14 -0.41 -19.75
N ASN A 36 13.69 -0.95 -18.67
CA ASN A 36 12.97 -1.24 -17.42
C ASN A 36 13.85 -0.95 -16.19
N SER A 37 13.25 -1.03 -15.00
CA SER A 37 13.95 -0.73 -13.73
C SER A 37 15.24 -1.53 -13.57
N VAL A 38 15.25 -2.82 -13.95
CA VAL A 38 16.46 -3.66 -13.88
C VAL A 38 17.55 -3.18 -14.83
N THR A 39 17.20 -2.81 -16.07
CA THR A 39 18.19 -2.27 -17.02
C THR A 39 18.77 -0.94 -16.54
N LEU A 40 17.95 -0.07 -15.95
CA LEU A 40 18.40 1.23 -15.42
C LEU A 40 19.30 1.08 -14.19
N LEU A 41 19.00 0.12 -13.31
CA LEU A 41 19.76 -0.10 -12.08
C LEU A 41 21.00 -0.99 -12.27
N ARG A 42 21.14 -1.67 -13.42
CA ARG A 42 22.27 -2.57 -13.69
C ARG A 42 23.61 -1.84 -13.62
N ASP A 43 23.66 -0.61 -14.09
CA ASP A 43 24.89 0.20 -14.06
C ASP A 43 25.35 0.47 -12.62
N PHE A 44 24.42 0.64 -11.68
CA PHE A 44 24.75 0.84 -10.26
C PHE A 44 25.40 -0.40 -9.65
N VAL A 45 24.86 -1.59 -9.97
CA VAL A 45 25.42 -2.87 -9.52
C VAL A 45 26.79 -3.13 -10.16
N ASN A 46 27.00 -2.67 -11.40
CA ASN A 46 28.27 -2.82 -12.10
C ASN A 46 29.36 -1.90 -11.54
N ASP A 47 29.01 -0.63 -11.34
CA ASP A 47 29.94 0.44 -10.98
C ASP A 47 30.28 0.42 -9.48
N ALA A 48 29.30 0.07 -8.62
CA ALA A 48 29.44 0.09 -7.17
C ALA A 48 28.96 -1.22 -6.50
N PRO A 49 29.51 -2.40 -6.86
CA PRO A 49 29.00 -3.71 -6.43
C PRO A 49 29.08 -3.97 -4.91
N LYS A 50 29.89 -3.22 -4.17
CA LYS A 50 29.98 -3.32 -2.71
C LYS A 50 28.94 -2.46 -1.98
N GLN A 51 28.45 -1.41 -2.66
CA GLN A 51 27.53 -0.42 -2.10
C GLN A 51 26.11 -0.63 -2.59
N CYS A 52 25.92 -1.23 -3.76
CA CYS A 52 24.62 -1.39 -4.41
C CYS A 52 24.14 -2.84 -4.41
N SER A 53 22.90 -3.05 -3.97
CA SER A 53 22.18 -4.31 -4.13
C SER A 53 20.79 -4.08 -4.74
N VAL A 54 20.43 -4.92 -5.72
CA VAL A 54 19.13 -4.88 -6.38
C VAL A 54 18.50 -6.26 -6.31
N SER A 55 17.38 -6.35 -5.61
CA SER A 55 16.59 -7.55 -5.36
C SER A 55 15.24 -7.47 -6.08
N LEU A 56 14.78 -8.60 -6.58
CA LEU A 56 13.59 -8.74 -7.42
C LEU A 56 12.71 -9.84 -6.84
N TYR A 57 11.72 -9.45 -6.04
CA TYR A 57 10.75 -10.38 -5.47
C TYR A 57 9.86 -10.95 -6.57
N GLN A 58 9.62 -12.26 -6.54
CA GLN A 58 8.66 -12.92 -7.41
C GLN A 58 7.71 -13.72 -6.52
N THR A 59 6.40 -13.50 -6.70
CA THR A 59 5.40 -14.28 -5.98
C THR A 59 5.61 -15.78 -6.18
N PRO A 60 5.54 -16.60 -5.13
CA PRO A 60 5.71 -18.05 -5.24
C PRO A 60 4.55 -18.73 -5.99
N ARG A 61 3.45 -18.01 -6.28
CA ARG A 61 2.39 -18.46 -7.20
C ARG A 61 2.86 -18.61 -8.64
N LEU A 62 3.96 -17.96 -9.01
CA LEU A 62 4.58 -18.06 -10.33
C LEU A 62 5.77 -19.03 -10.36
N HIS A 63 5.93 -19.85 -9.32
CA HIS A 63 6.96 -20.88 -9.28
C HIS A 63 6.84 -21.85 -10.46
N GLY A 64 7.93 -22.08 -11.19
CA GLY A 64 7.98 -22.97 -12.36
C GLY A 64 7.64 -22.31 -13.70
N SER A 65 7.33 -23.14 -14.71
CA SER A 65 7.18 -22.73 -16.12
C SER A 65 5.94 -21.86 -16.40
N TRP A 66 4.99 -21.79 -15.47
CA TRP A 66 3.76 -20.98 -15.59
C TRP A 66 4.06 -19.47 -15.74
N SER A 67 5.17 -19.00 -15.17
CA SER A 67 5.63 -17.61 -15.31
C SER A 67 5.90 -17.17 -16.76
N LYS A 68 6.13 -18.11 -17.69
CA LYS A 68 6.41 -17.84 -19.12
C LYS A 68 5.17 -17.90 -20.02
N ALA A 69 4.07 -18.45 -19.53
CA ALA A 69 2.85 -18.70 -20.33
C ALA A 69 1.78 -17.61 -20.17
N LEU A 70 1.79 -16.86 -19.07
CA LEU A 70 0.86 -15.76 -18.82
C LEU A 70 1.36 -14.48 -19.52
N PRO A 71 0.51 -13.78 -20.30
CA PRO A 71 0.88 -12.48 -20.84
C PRO A 71 1.24 -11.52 -19.71
N SER A 72 2.27 -10.70 -19.90
CA SER A 72 2.89 -9.87 -18.85
C SER A 72 1.91 -9.02 -18.02
N ARG A 73 0.75 -8.64 -18.59
CA ARG A 73 -0.31 -7.87 -17.94
C ARG A 73 -1.20 -8.69 -16.99
N TYR A 74 -1.33 -10.00 -17.17
CA TYR A 74 -2.12 -10.87 -16.27
C TYR A 74 -1.32 -11.38 -15.06
N ASN A 75 0.01 -11.19 -15.07
CA ASN A 75 0.86 -11.49 -13.92
C ASN A 75 0.61 -10.55 -12.73
N GLU A 76 -0.04 -9.40 -12.96
CA GLU A 76 -0.40 -8.45 -11.88
C GLU A 76 -1.54 -8.96 -10.99
N LEU A 77 -2.21 -10.04 -11.40
CA LEU A 77 -3.38 -10.61 -10.74
C LEU A 77 -2.98 -11.64 -9.66
N VAL A 78 -1.77 -12.19 -9.71
CA VAL A 78 -1.38 -13.32 -8.86
C VAL A 78 -0.82 -12.90 -7.49
N GLY A 79 -0.28 -11.68 -7.35
CA GLY A 79 0.35 -11.16 -6.13
C GLY A 79 1.73 -10.58 -6.42
N LEU A 80 2.13 -9.50 -5.74
CA LEU A 80 3.36 -8.76 -6.05
C LEU A 80 4.01 -8.10 -4.83
N GLN A 81 5.26 -7.66 -4.99
CA GLN A 81 5.85 -6.71 -4.04
C GLN A 81 5.12 -5.36 -4.20
N HIS A 82 4.45 -4.91 -3.14
CA HIS A 82 3.66 -3.69 -3.18
C HIS A 82 4.05 -2.67 -2.10
N MET A 83 5.03 -2.94 -1.24
CA MET A 83 5.53 -1.95 -0.26
C MET A 83 6.17 -0.75 -0.97
N LYS A 84 5.86 0.46 -0.52
CA LYS A 84 6.43 1.74 -1.01
C LYS A 84 7.13 2.41 0.16
N LEU A 85 8.37 2.00 0.36
CA LEU A 85 9.20 2.46 1.47
C LEU A 85 10.41 3.16 0.85
N TYR A 86 10.60 4.42 1.21
CA TYR A 86 11.76 5.21 0.80
C TYR A 86 12.53 5.59 2.05
N ILE A 87 13.74 5.07 2.21
CA ILE A 87 14.53 5.20 3.43
C ILE A 87 15.83 5.91 3.10
N ALA A 88 16.15 6.96 3.86
CA ALA A 88 17.40 7.69 3.80
C ALA A 88 17.87 7.92 5.23
N ASP A 89 18.96 7.25 5.61
CA ASP A 89 19.50 7.25 6.97
C ASP A 89 18.41 6.92 8.01
N ASP A 90 18.13 7.86 8.93
CA ASP A 90 17.14 7.70 10.00
C ASP A 90 15.72 8.16 9.59
N SER A 91 15.48 8.43 8.30
CA SER A 91 14.19 8.90 7.80
C SER A 91 13.54 7.87 6.89
N VAL A 92 12.24 7.65 7.08
CA VAL A 92 11.41 6.84 6.21
C VAL A 92 10.24 7.66 5.70
N MET A 93 10.05 7.67 4.39
CA MET A 93 8.86 8.20 3.75
C MET A 93 7.91 7.05 3.39
N LEU A 94 6.73 7.08 4.00
CA LEU A 94 5.61 6.17 3.73
C LEU A 94 4.70 6.79 2.69
N SER A 95 4.35 6.01 1.65
CA SER A 95 3.49 6.47 0.58
C SER A 95 2.75 5.31 -0.09
N GLY A 96 1.74 5.62 -0.89
CA GLY A 96 1.17 4.71 -1.88
C GLY A 96 1.80 4.83 -3.27
N ALA A 97 2.70 5.81 -3.47
CA ALA A 97 3.22 6.23 -4.75
C ALA A 97 4.36 5.35 -5.25
N ASN A 98 4.30 5.00 -6.53
CA ASN A 98 5.46 4.43 -7.22
C ASN A 98 6.41 5.55 -7.62
N TYR A 99 7.65 5.18 -7.90
CA TYR A 99 8.64 6.11 -8.46
C TYR A 99 8.45 6.29 -9.97
N SER A 100 7.37 6.97 -10.37
CA SER A 100 7.08 7.26 -11.79
C SER A 100 6.64 8.71 -12.03
N ASN A 101 6.78 9.17 -13.27
CA ASN A 101 6.51 10.56 -13.68
C ASN A 101 5.10 11.03 -13.33
N ASP A 102 4.11 10.13 -13.39
CA ASP A 102 2.73 10.46 -13.03
C ASP A 102 2.62 10.91 -11.57
N TYR A 103 3.31 10.25 -10.63
CA TYR A 103 3.30 10.63 -9.21
C TYR A 103 4.01 11.94 -8.92
N PHE A 104 4.96 12.33 -9.78
CA PHE A 104 5.64 13.62 -9.66
C PHE A 104 4.83 14.79 -10.23
N GLN A 105 3.74 14.54 -10.98
CA GLN A 105 3.07 15.57 -11.75
C GLN A 105 1.56 15.64 -11.51
N GLN A 106 0.86 14.51 -11.64
CA GLN A 106 -0.59 14.51 -11.85
C GLN A 106 -1.31 13.26 -11.31
N ARG A 107 -0.69 12.55 -10.37
CA ARG A 107 -1.29 11.41 -9.68
C ARG A 107 -1.29 11.65 -8.19
N GLN A 108 -2.47 11.94 -7.67
CA GLN A 108 -2.68 12.27 -6.26
C GLN A 108 -2.46 11.03 -5.39
N ASP A 109 -1.54 11.12 -4.45
CA ASP A 109 -1.26 10.10 -3.43
C ASP A 109 -0.86 10.82 -2.12
N ARG A 110 -0.52 10.06 -1.08
CA ARG A 110 -0.11 10.56 0.24
C ARG A 110 1.36 10.33 0.49
N TYR A 111 1.99 11.22 1.24
CA TYR A 111 3.41 11.15 1.56
C TYR A 111 3.60 11.63 3.00
N ILE A 112 4.07 10.74 3.88
CA ILE A 112 4.41 11.08 5.26
C ILE A 112 5.86 10.68 5.50
N GLU A 113 6.71 11.67 5.74
CA GLU A 113 8.09 11.47 6.17
C GLU A 113 8.15 11.41 7.69
N ILE A 114 8.83 10.38 8.20
CA ILE A 114 9.03 10.14 9.62
C ILE A 114 10.53 10.01 9.86
N GLN A 115 11.09 10.92 10.65
CA GLN A 115 12.47 10.87 11.10
C GLN A 115 12.54 10.10 12.43
N ASP A 116 12.80 8.80 12.35
CA ASP A 116 13.00 7.92 13.49
C ASP A 116 13.91 6.75 13.09
N ALA A 117 15.06 6.66 13.74
CA ALA A 117 16.08 5.66 13.43
C ALA A 117 15.57 4.22 13.66
N GLU A 118 14.73 3.96 14.66
CA GLU A 118 14.23 2.62 14.92
C GLU A 118 13.23 2.19 13.85
N LEU A 119 12.34 3.10 13.42
CA LEU A 119 11.39 2.83 12.35
C LEU A 119 12.08 2.65 10.99
N ALA A 120 13.08 3.49 10.68
CA ALA A 120 13.90 3.35 9.48
C ALA A 120 14.63 1.99 9.47
N ASN A 121 15.22 1.58 10.60
CA ASN A 121 15.86 0.28 10.74
C ASN A 121 14.84 -0.88 10.61
N PHE A 122 13.65 -0.78 11.20
CA PHE A 122 12.60 -1.79 11.07
C PHE A 122 12.25 -2.05 9.60
N TYR A 123 11.97 -0.99 8.82
CA TYR A 123 11.62 -1.14 7.42
C TYR A 123 12.81 -1.55 6.55
N SER A 124 14.03 -1.10 6.87
CA SER A 124 15.25 -1.54 6.19
C SER A 124 15.48 -3.04 6.39
N GLU A 125 15.34 -3.53 7.62
CA GLU A 125 15.45 -4.96 7.93
C GLU A 125 14.33 -5.78 7.27
N LEU A 126 13.10 -5.26 7.21
CA LEU A 126 12.01 -5.90 6.46
C LEU A 126 12.36 -6.06 4.98
N ILE A 127 12.92 -5.01 4.35
CA ILE A 127 13.40 -5.04 2.98
C ILE A 127 14.51 -6.09 2.81
N ASP A 128 15.43 -6.19 3.77
CA ASP A 128 16.49 -7.21 3.76
C ASP A 128 15.92 -8.63 3.86
N GLU A 129 14.96 -8.88 4.77
CA GLU A 129 14.31 -10.18 4.91
C GLU A 129 13.60 -10.59 3.61
N VAL A 130 12.83 -9.70 2.97
CA VAL A 130 12.20 -10.00 1.67
C VAL A 130 13.25 -10.16 0.56
N SER A 131 14.32 -9.37 0.58
CA SER A 131 15.42 -9.47 -0.37
C SER A 131 16.11 -10.84 -0.33
N ASN A 132 16.26 -11.45 0.85
CA ASN A 132 16.86 -12.79 1.00
C ASN A 132 16.05 -13.91 0.31
N PHE A 133 14.77 -13.68 0.04
CA PHE A 133 13.89 -14.58 -0.70
C PHE A 133 13.68 -14.15 -2.16
N SER A 134 14.38 -13.13 -2.61
CA SER A 134 14.22 -12.53 -3.93
C SER A 134 15.31 -13.00 -4.90
N LYS A 135 15.11 -12.74 -6.19
CA LYS A 135 16.18 -12.85 -7.18
C LYS A 135 17.11 -11.66 -7.04
N HIS A 136 18.39 -11.80 -7.35
CA HIS A 136 19.35 -10.71 -7.25
C HIS A 136 19.90 -10.34 -8.63
N CYS A 137 19.88 -9.05 -8.93
CA CYS A 137 20.58 -8.54 -10.11
C CYS A 137 22.08 -8.57 -9.86
N THR A 138 22.83 -9.11 -10.81
CA THR A 138 24.29 -9.17 -10.80
C THR A 138 24.84 -8.71 -12.15
N LYS A 139 26.16 -8.51 -12.22
CA LYS A 139 26.84 -8.16 -13.47
C LYS A 139 26.53 -9.13 -14.63
N ASN A 140 26.34 -10.41 -14.30
CA ASN A 140 26.12 -11.49 -15.27
C ASN A 140 24.63 -11.83 -15.45
N GLY A 141 23.72 -10.94 -15.04
CA GLY A 141 22.27 -11.16 -15.13
C GLY A 141 21.64 -11.44 -13.76
N ILE A 142 20.47 -12.08 -13.77
CA ILE A 142 19.66 -12.29 -12.57
C ILE A 142 19.95 -13.68 -11.99
N LYS A 143 20.36 -13.74 -10.73
CA LYS A 143 20.55 -14.98 -9.97
C LYS A 143 19.34 -15.25 -9.09
N GLU A 144 18.97 -16.51 -8.93
CA GLU A 144 17.86 -16.93 -8.07
C GLU A 144 18.25 -18.14 -7.22
N LYS A 145 17.81 -18.15 -5.95
CA LYS A 145 17.82 -19.36 -5.12
C LYS A 145 16.61 -20.20 -5.54
N ARG A 146 16.85 -21.47 -5.86
CA ARG A 146 15.78 -22.42 -6.19
C ARG A 146 15.23 -23.06 -4.93
N TYR A 147 13.91 -23.15 -4.87
CA TYR A 147 13.18 -23.85 -3.82
C TYR A 147 12.57 -25.12 -4.41
N SER A 148 12.43 -26.17 -3.60
CA SER A 148 11.89 -27.45 -4.04
C SER A 148 10.39 -27.37 -4.34
N SER A 149 9.65 -26.53 -3.61
CA SER A 149 8.24 -26.26 -3.86
C SER A 149 7.82 -24.87 -3.35
N LYS A 150 6.62 -24.44 -3.77
CA LYS A 150 5.97 -23.23 -3.26
C LYS A 150 5.77 -23.29 -1.74
N GLU A 151 5.36 -24.45 -1.22
CA GLU A 151 5.06 -24.65 0.20
C GLU A 151 6.31 -24.49 1.05
N VAL A 152 7.45 -24.99 0.56
CA VAL A 152 8.75 -24.82 1.23
C VAL A 152 9.15 -23.35 1.25
N PHE A 153 9.03 -22.64 0.11
CA PHE A 153 9.27 -21.19 0.06
C PHE A 153 8.39 -20.44 1.07
N ASN A 154 7.07 -20.68 1.05
CA ASN A 154 6.13 -19.99 1.93
C ASN A 154 6.42 -20.26 3.40
N LYS A 155 6.76 -21.51 3.76
CA LYS A 155 7.10 -21.88 5.14
C LYS A 155 8.39 -21.20 5.61
N GLU A 156 9.44 -21.21 4.80
CA GLU A 156 10.71 -20.53 5.14
C GLU A 156 10.53 -19.02 5.27
N MET A 157 9.85 -18.39 4.30
CA MET A 157 9.60 -16.95 4.32
C MET A 157 8.75 -16.54 5.52
N LYS A 158 7.64 -17.26 5.78
CA LYS A 158 6.82 -17.05 6.98
C LYS A 158 7.67 -17.12 8.25
N THR A 159 8.47 -18.17 8.41
CA THR A 159 9.30 -18.37 9.60
C THR A 159 10.26 -17.20 9.81
N LYS A 160 10.88 -16.69 8.73
CA LYS A 160 11.81 -15.55 8.81
C LYS A 160 11.11 -14.25 9.18
N ILE A 161 9.97 -13.95 8.54
CA ILE A 161 9.23 -12.72 8.84
C ILE A 161 8.60 -12.77 10.24
N ASP A 162 8.07 -13.91 10.69
CA ASP A 162 7.56 -14.07 12.06
C ASP A 162 8.68 -13.86 13.09
N ALA A 163 9.86 -14.44 12.86
CA ALA A 163 11.02 -14.24 13.72
C ALA A 163 11.48 -12.78 13.72
N PHE A 164 11.45 -12.09 12.58
CA PHE A 164 11.73 -10.66 12.47
C PHE A 164 10.75 -9.83 13.30
N MET A 165 9.44 -10.07 13.15
CA MET A 165 8.41 -9.36 13.92
C MET A 165 8.57 -9.61 15.42
N ALA A 166 8.84 -10.85 15.83
CA ALA A 166 9.05 -11.20 17.24
C ALA A 166 10.28 -10.51 17.84
N ARG A 167 11.39 -10.41 17.10
CA ARG A 167 12.59 -9.67 17.55
C ARG A 167 12.28 -8.20 17.80
N TRP A 168 11.57 -7.55 16.88
CA TRP A 168 11.19 -6.15 17.02
C TRP A 168 10.19 -5.92 18.15
N GLN A 169 9.22 -6.81 18.30
CA GLN A 169 8.30 -6.77 19.44
C GLN A 169 9.07 -6.85 20.76
N GLN A 170 9.97 -7.83 20.93
CA GLN A 170 10.78 -7.97 22.14
C GLN A 170 11.64 -6.73 22.43
N ARG A 171 12.23 -6.13 21.39
CA ARG A 171 13.01 -4.89 21.52
C ARG A 171 12.15 -3.75 22.03
N GLN A 172 10.95 -3.58 21.47
CA GLN A 172 10.04 -2.52 21.89
C GLN A 172 9.45 -2.77 23.28
N ASP A 173 9.15 -4.03 23.64
CA ASP A 173 8.71 -4.39 24.99
C ASP A 173 9.80 -4.02 26.02
N PHE A 174 11.05 -4.40 25.77
CA PHE A 174 12.18 -4.04 26.65
C PHE A 174 12.33 -2.52 26.81
N LYS A 175 12.21 -1.77 25.70
CA LYS A 175 12.24 -0.31 25.71
C LYS A 175 11.11 0.25 26.56
N LEU A 176 9.88 -0.22 26.40
CA LEU A 176 8.72 0.19 27.20
C LEU A 176 8.90 -0.10 28.69
N TYR A 177 9.41 -1.28 29.06
CA TYR A 177 9.71 -1.60 30.45
C TYR A 177 10.81 -0.72 31.05
N SER A 178 11.79 -0.29 30.25
CA SER A 178 12.89 0.56 30.70
C SER A 178 12.53 2.05 30.84
N LEU A 179 11.40 2.48 30.28
CA LEU A 179 11.00 3.89 30.19
C LEU A 179 10.26 4.41 31.44
N ASP A 180 10.51 3.84 32.62
CA ASP A 180 9.82 4.11 33.90
C ASP A 180 9.51 5.62 34.11
N GLY A 181 8.30 6.07 33.73
CA GLY A 181 7.81 7.45 33.84
C GLY A 181 8.02 8.42 32.64
N ASP A 182 8.92 8.15 31.69
CA ASP A 182 9.30 9.11 30.61
C ASP A 182 8.36 9.05 29.38
N ALA A 183 7.45 8.08 29.32
CA ALA A 183 6.44 8.00 28.26
C ALA A 183 5.40 9.15 28.31
N THR A 184 5.28 9.85 29.44
CA THR A 184 4.32 10.95 29.63
C THR A 184 4.60 12.18 28.78
N ASN A 185 5.84 12.35 28.30
CA ASN A 185 6.26 13.47 27.45
C ASN A 185 6.22 13.14 25.95
N LYS A 186 5.73 11.97 25.54
CA LYS A 186 5.55 11.61 24.13
C LYS A 186 4.13 11.93 23.70
N ASP A 187 4.01 12.54 22.52
CA ASP A 187 2.72 12.97 21.97
C ASP A 187 2.27 12.15 20.75
N THR A 188 3.12 11.27 20.23
CA THR A 188 2.89 10.55 18.98
C THR A 188 3.45 9.13 19.08
N TRP A 189 2.64 8.16 18.67
CA TRP A 189 2.97 6.72 18.67
C TRP A 189 2.78 6.16 17.27
N ILE A 190 3.78 5.42 16.80
CA ILE A 190 3.81 4.87 15.44
C ILE A 190 3.97 3.37 15.54
N PHE A 191 3.06 2.64 14.90
CA PHE A 191 3.04 1.19 14.87
C PHE A 191 3.19 0.73 13.42
N PRO A 192 4.36 0.22 13.01
CA PRO A 192 4.52 -0.34 11.67
C PRO A 192 3.66 -1.60 11.54
N LEU A 193 2.98 -1.73 10.39
CA LEU A 193 2.06 -2.82 10.08
C LEU A 193 2.49 -3.52 8.80
N ILE A 194 2.39 -4.85 8.79
CA ILE A 194 2.74 -5.69 7.65
C ILE A 194 1.54 -6.52 7.22
N GLN A 195 1.28 -6.56 5.91
CA GLN A 195 0.36 -7.49 5.27
C GLN A 195 1.12 -8.34 4.25
N MET A 196 1.12 -9.66 4.45
CA MET A 196 1.62 -10.62 3.47
C MET A 196 0.72 -11.87 3.51
N GLY A 197 -0.49 -11.74 2.96
CA GLY A 197 -1.54 -12.77 3.07
C GLY A 197 -1.13 -14.14 2.52
N GLU A 198 -0.29 -14.17 1.47
CA GLU A 198 0.25 -15.42 0.90
C GLU A 198 1.06 -16.25 1.91
N PHE A 199 1.59 -15.59 2.94
CA PHE A 199 2.38 -16.19 4.03
C PHE A 199 1.61 -16.24 5.36
N GLY A 200 0.31 -15.94 5.35
CA GLY A 200 -0.52 -15.94 6.56
C GLY A 200 -0.16 -14.82 7.54
N ILE A 201 0.46 -13.73 7.07
CA ILE A 201 0.77 -12.55 7.88
C ILE A 201 -0.30 -11.50 7.57
N THR A 202 -1.17 -11.23 8.53
CA THR A 202 -2.35 -10.37 8.34
C THR A 202 -2.48 -9.30 9.42
N GLN A 203 -1.34 -8.84 9.96
CA GLN A 203 -1.31 -7.88 11.07
C GLN A 203 -2.02 -6.58 10.71
N ASP A 204 -1.77 -6.05 9.51
CA ASP A 204 -2.41 -4.83 9.01
C ASP A 204 -3.94 -4.96 8.93
N GLU A 205 -4.46 -6.03 8.33
CA GLU A 205 -5.90 -6.31 8.27
C GLU A 205 -6.50 -6.39 9.68
N GLN A 206 -5.88 -7.15 10.58
CA GLN A 206 -6.36 -7.33 11.95
C GLN A 206 -6.35 -6.04 12.78
N VAL A 207 -5.30 -5.22 12.66
CA VAL A 207 -5.19 -3.97 13.40
C VAL A 207 -6.19 -2.95 12.86
N THR A 208 -6.27 -2.81 11.53
CA THR A 208 -7.19 -1.88 10.89
C THR A 208 -8.65 -2.20 11.23
N THR A 209 -9.07 -3.46 11.17
CA THR A 209 -10.44 -3.85 11.54
C THR A 209 -10.72 -3.64 13.02
N LYS A 210 -9.77 -3.93 13.91
CA LYS A 210 -9.90 -3.66 15.35
C LYS A 210 -10.02 -2.17 15.65
N ILE A 211 -9.25 -1.31 14.97
CA ILE A 211 -9.40 0.14 15.10
C ILE A 211 -10.81 0.54 14.69
N LEU A 212 -11.25 0.16 13.49
CA LEU A 212 -12.58 0.49 12.97
C LEU A 212 -13.72 0.01 13.88
N ALA A 213 -13.60 -1.19 14.47
CA ALA A 213 -14.61 -1.76 15.36
C ALA A 213 -14.63 -1.14 16.78
N SER A 214 -13.53 -0.49 17.20
CA SER A 214 -13.38 0.03 18.57
C SER A 214 -13.64 1.51 18.72
N VAL A 215 -13.77 2.26 17.62
CA VAL A 215 -14.02 3.70 17.70
C VAL A 215 -15.40 3.99 18.33
N PRO A 216 -15.50 4.99 19.22
CA PRO A 216 -16.74 5.34 19.89
C PRO A 216 -17.77 5.92 18.92
N GLU A 217 -19.05 5.80 19.27
CA GLU A 217 -20.15 6.43 18.55
C GLU A 217 -19.98 7.96 18.51
N GLY A 218 -20.39 8.57 17.40
CA GLY A 218 -20.18 10.00 17.12
C GLY A 218 -18.80 10.34 16.56
N SER A 219 -17.91 9.35 16.42
CA SER A 219 -16.65 9.50 15.69
C SER A 219 -16.86 9.68 14.18
N ILE A 220 -15.84 10.17 13.49
CA ILE A 220 -15.78 10.19 12.02
C ILE A 220 -14.55 9.40 11.56
N ILE A 221 -14.75 8.49 10.62
CA ILE A 221 -13.69 7.84 9.86
C ILE A 221 -13.77 8.33 8.42
N ARG A 222 -12.64 8.82 7.91
CA ARG A 222 -12.47 9.05 6.47
C ARG A 222 -11.53 8.00 5.93
N LEU A 223 -11.92 7.24 4.92
CA LEU A 223 -11.02 6.30 4.24
C LEU A 223 -10.83 6.74 2.79
N ALA A 224 -9.61 6.54 2.29
CA ALA A 224 -9.28 6.70 0.89
C ALA A 224 -8.82 5.36 0.30
N THR A 225 -9.23 5.05 -0.92
CA THR A 225 -8.66 3.95 -1.70
C THR A 225 -8.64 4.29 -3.19
N GLY A 226 -7.48 4.11 -3.83
CA GLY A 226 -7.34 4.34 -5.27
C GLY A 226 -8.18 3.38 -6.13
N TYR A 227 -8.49 2.20 -5.59
CA TYR A 227 -9.20 1.13 -6.28
C TYR A 227 -10.22 0.50 -5.34
N PHE A 228 -11.49 0.91 -5.44
CA PHE A 228 -12.51 0.44 -4.52
C PHE A 228 -12.82 -1.05 -4.73
N ASN A 229 -12.29 -1.89 -3.85
CA ASN A 229 -12.54 -3.33 -3.84
C ASN A 229 -12.41 -3.94 -2.45
N LEU A 230 -13.05 -3.33 -1.45
CA LEU A 230 -12.97 -3.78 -0.06
C LEU A 230 -13.19 -5.30 0.07
N THR A 231 -12.39 -5.94 0.93
CA THR A 231 -12.64 -7.32 1.32
C THR A 231 -13.98 -7.43 2.04
N ASP A 232 -14.54 -8.64 2.07
CA ASP A 232 -15.81 -8.86 2.78
C ASP A 232 -15.66 -8.63 4.29
N GLU A 233 -14.46 -8.82 4.85
CA GLU A 233 -14.13 -8.51 6.24
C GLU A 233 -14.22 -7.01 6.51
N TYR A 234 -13.48 -6.18 5.76
CA TYR A 234 -13.56 -4.73 5.91
C TYR A 234 -14.98 -4.20 5.70
N ALA A 235 -15.68 -4.71 4.70
CA ALA A 235 -17.05 -4.31 4.43
C ALA A 235 -18.01 -4.71 5.57
N LYS A 236 -17.80 -5.85 6.24
CA LYS A 236 -18.59 -6.22 7.43
C LYS A 236 -18.23 -5.34 8.62
N THR A 237 -16.96 -5.13 8.90
CA THR A 237 -16.51 -4.28 10.00
C THR A 237 -17.07 -2.87 9.89
N LEU A 238 -17.04 -2.26 8.69
CA LEU A 238 -17.59 -0.92 8.46
C LEU A 238 -19.11 -0.84 8.65
N LEU A 239 -19.86 -1.89 8.29
CA LEU A 239 -21.33 -1.87 8.30
C LEU A 239 -21.96 -2.42 9.59
N ASN A 240 -21.26 -3.26 10.34
CA ASN A 240 -21.77 -3.92 11.54
C ASN A 240 -21.10 -3.47 12.83
N ASP A 241 -19.77 -3.44 12.83
CA ASP A 241 -18.99 -3.31 14.06
C ASP A 241 -18.61 -1.86 14.34
N CYS A 242 -18.34 -1.09 13.28
CA CYS A 242 -17.98 0.32 13.35
C CYS A 242 -19.21 1.19 13.66
N LYS A 243 -19.07 2.06 14.67
CA LYS A 243 -20.13 3.00 15.10
C LYS A 243 -19.90 4.44 14.62
N ALA A 244 -18.83 4.69 13.87
CA ALA A 244 -18.52 6.01 13.36
C ALA A 244 -19.39 6.38 12.15
N ASN A 245 -19.44 7.68 11.86
CA ASN A 245 -19.78 8.18 10.53
C ASN A 245 -18.58 7.92 9.61
N ILE A 246 -18.83 7.39 8.42
CA ILE A 246 -17.83 6.90 7.49
C ILE A 246 -17.96 7.67 6.18
N SER A 247 -16.85 8.21 5.68
CA SER A 247 -16.74 8.68 4.29
C SER A 247 -15.70 7.83 3.55
N LEU A 248 -16.08 7.37 2.35
CA LEU A 248 -15.28 6.48 1.51
C LEU A 248 -14.90 7.22 0.23
N LEU A 249 -13.70 7.76 0.18
CA LEU A 249 -13.17 8.45 -1.00
C LEU A 249 -12.46 7.45 -1.94
N MET A 250 -12.91 7.42 -3.19
CA MET A 250 -12.33 6.60 -4.25
C MET A 250 -12.09 7.39 -5.53
N ALA A 251 -11.39 6.80 -6.50
CA ALA A 251 -11.18 7.45 -7.80
C ALA A 251 -12.48 7.42 -8.63
N HIS A 252 -12.91 8.59 -9.13
CA HIS A 252 -13.90 8.64 -10.23
C HIS A 252 -13.37 7.85 -11.44
N PRO A 253 -14.22 7.23 -12.29
CA PRO A 253 -13.77 6.57 -13.51
C PRO A 253 -12.86 7.42 -14.40
N ASN A 254 -13.10 8.74 -14.48
CA ASN A 254 -12.26 9.67 -15.25
C ASN A 254 -10.92 10.00 -14.56
N ALA A 255 -10.78 9.74 -13.26
CA ALA A 255 -9.54 9.89 -12.49
C ALA A 255 -8.85 8.54 -12.25
N ASN A 256 -9.28 7.47 -12.92
CA ASN A 256 -8.73 6.14 -12.77
C ASN A 256 -7.50 5.94 -13.68
N GLY A 257 -6.46 5.28 -13.16
CA GLY A 257 -5.24 5.00 -13.93
C GLY A 257 -5.42 4.08 -15.15
N PHE A 258 -6.57 3.42 -15.28
CA PHE A 258 -6.91 2.56 -16.42
C PHE A 258 -7.85 3.24 -17.43
N LEU A 259 -8.18 4.51 -17.26
CA LEU A 259 -9.01 5.25 -18.22
C LEU A 259 -8.36 5.21 -19.62
N GLY A 260 -9.13 4.83 -20.64
CA GLY A 260 -8.65 4.74 -22.02
C GLY A 260 -7.72 3.55 -22.31
N ALA A 261 -7.54 2.63 -21.36
CA ALA A 261 -6.72 1.43 -21.59
C ALA A 261 -7.33 0.53 -22.69
N SER A 262 -6.49 0.06 -23.62
CA SER A 262 -6.91 -0.82 -24.72
C SER A 262 -7.33 -2.21 -24.24
N GLY A 263 -8.37 -2.78 -24.86
CA GLY A 263 -8.79 -4.17 -24.62
C GLY A 263 -9.49 -4.36 -23.27
N PRO A 264 -9.41 -5.57 -22.65
CA PRO A 264 -10.11 -5.87 -21.40
C PRO A 264 -9.77 -4.95 -20.23
N ALA A 265 -8.57 -4.34 -20.23
CA ALA A 265 -8.16 -3.39 -19.19
C ALA A 265 -9.02 -2.12 -19.16
N GLY A 266 -9.62 -1.72 -20.30
CA GLY A 266 -10.54 -0.58 -20.35
C GLY A 266 -11.85 -0.81 -19.57
N GLY A 267 -12.17 -2.05 -19.22
CA GLY A 267 -13.33 -2.36 -18.36
C GLY A 267 -13.05 -2.25 -16.86
N ILE A 268 -11.80 -2.06 -16.44
CA ILE A 268 -11.42 -2.03 -15.02
C ILE A 268 -12.10 -0.86 -14.27
N PRO A 269 -12.17 0.38 -14.79
CA PRO A 269 -12.91 1.47 -14.12
C PRO A 269 -14.40 1.13 -13.91
N HIS A 270 -15.03 0.50 -14.90
CA HIS A 270 -16.41 0.03 -14.80
C HIS A 270 -16.56 -1.11 -13.77
N ALA A 271 -15.57 -1.98 -13.64
CA ALA A 271 -15.57 -3.04 -12.64
C ALA A 271 -15.54 -2.47 -11.21
N TYR A 272 -14.70 -1.47 -10.94
CA TYR A 272 -14.67 -0.79 -9.63
C TYR A 272 -15.98 -0.04 -9.35
N SER A 273 -16.54 0.66 -10.33
CA SER A 273 -17.85 1.29 -10.20
C SER A 273 -18.94 0.26 -9.84
N LEU A 274 -18.92 -0.91 -10.47
CA LEU A 274 -19.86 -1.99 -10.16
C LEU A 274 -19.66 -2.57 -8.75
N ILE A 275 -18.41 -2.70 -8.29
CA ILE A 275 -18.09 -3.15 -6.93
C ILE A 275 -18.57 -2.11 -5.90
N ALA A 276 -18.32 -0.83 -6.14
CA ALA A 276 -18.81 0.27 -5.31
C ALA A 276 -20.35 0.31 -5.27
N ARG A 277 -21.03 0.14 -6.40
CA ARG A 277 -22.50 0.03 -6.46
C ARG A 277 -23.02 -1.12 -5.59
N LYS A 278 -22.37 -2.29 -5.65
CA LYS A 278 -22.74 -3.45 -4.82
C LYS A 278 -22.49 -3.20 -3.34
N PHE A 279 -21.43 -2.49 -2.99
CA PHE A 279 -21.19 -2.07 -1.60
C PHE A 279 -22.25 -1.08 -1.12
N TRP A 280 -22.63 -0.09 -1.93
CA TRP A 280 -23.73 0.83 -1.59
C TRP A 280 -25.05 0.09 -1.40
N GLN A 281 -25.35 -0.93 -2.20
CA GLN A 281 -26.52 -1.77 -1.95
C GLN A 281 -26.46 -2.43 -0.56
N ARG A 282 -25.28 -2.91 -0.13
CA ARG A 282 -25.10 -3.42 1.23
C ARG A 282 -25.29 -2.34 2.29
N VAL A 283 -24.86 -1.09 2.04
CA VAL A 283 -25.13 0.04 2.94
C VAL A 283 -26.64 0.21 3.15
N ILE A 284 -27.43 0.16 2.07
CA ILE A 284 -28.90 0.23 2.13
C ILE A 284 -29.46 -0.97 2.91
N ASP A 285 -29.06 -2.19 2.55
CA ASP A 285 -29.58 -3.42 3.14
C ASP A 285 -29.29 -3.51 4.65
N TYR A 286 -28.14 -3.00 5.08
CA TYR A 286 -27.73 -2.93 6.50
C TYR A 286 -28.26 -1.69 7.23
N LYS A 287 -29.07 -0.85 6.56
CA LYS A 287 -29.66 0.39 7.09
C LYS A 287 -28.59 1.38 7.62
N GLN A 288 -27.55 1.56 6.83
CA GLN A 288 -26.37 2.37 7.17
C GLN A 288 -26.30 3.70 6.39
N ILE A 289 -27.35 4.05 5.64
CA ILE A 289 -27.38 5.21 4.73
C ILE A 289 -27.12 6.55 5.44
N ASP A 290 -27.50 6.68 6.71
CA ASP A 290 -27.33 7.92 7.47
C ASP A 290 -25.90 8.12 8.00
N ARG A 291 -25.07 7.06 7.97
CA ARG A 291 -23.71 7.07 8.52
C ARG A 291 -22.63 6.82 7.49
N VAL A 292 -22.95 6.28 6.31
CA VAL A 292 -21.95 5.97 5.27
C VAL A 292 -22.17 6.87 4.07
N GLU A 293 -21.10 7.55 3.67
CA GLU A 293 -21.04 8.41 2.48
C GLU A 293 -20.01 7.84 1.48
N MET A 294 -20.40 7.74 0.21
CA MET A 294 -19.51 7.35 -0.88
C MET A 294 -19.10 8.60 -1.66
N LEU A 295 -17.79 8.81 -1.80
CA LEU A 295 -17.22 9.98 -2.45
C LEU A 295 -16.31 9.56 -3.61
N GLU A 296 -16.33 10.32 -4.71
CA GLU A 296 -15.43 10.14 -5.83
C GLU A 296 -14.56 11.39 -6.04
N TYR A 297 -13.25 11.19 -6.15
CA TYR A 297 -12.31 12.23 -6.56
C TYR A 297 -12.34 12.39 -8.08
N GLU A 298 -12.54 13.63 -8.54
CA GLU A 298 -12.38 14.00 -9.94
C GLU A 298 -11.74 15.39 -10.08
N ARG A 299 -10.58 15.43 -10.75
CA ARG A 299 -9.91 16.68 -11.12
C ARG A 299 -9.39 16.56 -12.55
N PRO A 300 -9.73 17.49 -13.47
CA PRO A 300 -9.28 17.43 -14.85
C PRO A 300 -7.76 17.29 -14.97
N GLY A 301 -7.31 16.28 -15.72
CA GLY A 301 -5.89 15.98 -15.93
C GLY A 301 -5.20 15.21 -14.80
N TRP A 302 -5.89 14.94 -13.69
CA TRP A 302 -5.33 14.23 -12.54
C TRP A 302 -5.94 12.84 -12.36
N THR A 303 -5.13 11.91 -11.86
CA THR A 303 -5.59 10.60 -11.40
C THR A 303 -5.49 10.47 -9.88
N PHE A 304 -6.30 9.62 -9.27
CA PHE A 304 -6.34 9.42 -7.83
C PHE A 304 -5.79 8.05 -7.41
N HIS A 305 -4.98 8.03 -6.35
CA HIS A 305 -4.36 6.82 -5.84
C HIS A 305 -4.04 6.85 -4.34
N ALA A 306 -4.52 7.86 -3.61
CA ALA A 306 -4.36 7.95 -2.16
C ALA A 306 -5.02 6.77 -1.44
N LYS A 307 -4.43 6.36 -0.31
CA LYS A 307 -4.86 5.21 0.49
C LYS A 307 -4.75 5.49 1.98
N GLY A 308 -5.53 4.76 2.76
CA GLY A 308 -5.47 4.77 4.22
C GLY A 308 -6.69 5.42 4.84
N LEU A 309 -6.57 5.83 6.10
CA LEU A 309 -7.68 6.38 6.86
C LEU A 309 -7.27 7.51 7.79
N TRP A 310 -8.24 8.31 8.22
CA TRP A 310 -8.13 9.30 9.29
C TRP A 310 -9.27 9.07 10.27
N TYR A 311 -8.94 9.06 11.56
CA TYR A 311 -9.90 8.90 12.65
C TYR A 311 -10.04 10.20 13.44
N TYR A 312 -11.27 10.69 13.52
CA TYR A 312 -11.68 11.84 14.30
C TYR A 312 -12.55 11.35 15.47
N PRO A 313 -12.13 11.59 16.72
CA PRO A 313 -12.97 11.27 17.88
C PRO A 313 -14.25 12.11 17.92
N PRO A 314 -15.23 11.71 18.75
CA PRO A 314 -16.50 12.43 18.86
C PRO A 314 -16.27 13.89 19.27
N GLY A 315 -16.91 14.81 18.54
CA GLY A 315 -16.82 16.26 18.79
C GLY A 315 -15.47 16.90 18.43
N CYS A 316 -14.50 16.15 17.89
CA CYS A 316 -13.20 16.68 17.52
C CYS A 316 -13.17 17.13 16.05
N GLY A 317 -12.64 18.33 15.79
CA GLY A 317 -12.45 18.86 14.43
C GLY A 317 -11.19 18.38 13.72
N VAL A 318 -10.31 17.65 14.40
CA VAL A 318 -9.00 17.19 13.91
C VAL A 318 -8.84 15.68 14.14
N PRO A 319 -8.09 14.97 13.29
CA PRO A 319 -7.89 13.54 13.44
C PRO A 319 -6.87 13.24 14.55
N TRP A 320 -7.12 12.20 15.33
CA TRP A 320 -6.20 11.70 16.37
C TRP A 320 -5.38 10.51 15.89
N ALA A 321 -5.80 9.87 14.80
CA ALA A 321 -5.04 8.79 14.21
C ALA A 321 -5.16 8.76 12.69
N THR A 322 -4.14 8.19 12.05
CA THR A 322 -4.15 7.86 10.63
C THR A 322 -3.48 6.51 10.37
N ILE A 323 -3.93 5.80 9.34
CA ILE A 323 -3.14 4.72 8.73
C ILE A 323 -2.68 5.21 7.36
N VAL A 324 -1.40 5.02 7.06
CA VAL A 324 -0.78 5.40 5.79
C VAL A 324 0.15 4.28 5.31
N GLY A 325 0.20 4.06 4.00
CA GLY A 325 1.08 3.07 3.41
C GLY A 325 0.62 2.64 2.02
N SER A 326 0.97 1.40 1.65
CA SER A 326 0.78 0.91 0.29
C SER A 326 -0.54 0.19 0.03
N ALA A 327 -1.26 -0.24 1.07
CA ALA A 327 -2.40 -1.14 0.95
C ALA A 327 -3.67 -0.44 0.44
N ASN A 328 -4.39 -1.10 -0.48
CA ASN A 328 -5.67 -0.59 -1.05
C ASN A 328 -6.91 -1.08 -0.29
N LEU A 329 -6.72 -1.84 0.80
CA LEU A 329 -7.79 -2.53 1.54
C LEU A 329 -8.58 -3.57 0.71
N GLY A 330 -8.11 -3.89 -0.50
CA GLY A 330 -8.79 -4.81 -1.41
C GLY A 330 -8.31 -6.25 -1.32
N GLU A 331 -9.05 -7.16 -1.96
CA GLU A 331 -8.77 -8.61 -1.92
C GLU A 331 -7.35 -8.96 -2.34
N ARG A 332 -6.82 -8.36 -3.41
CA ARG A 332 -5.44 -8.63 -3.83
C ARG A 332 -4.42 -8.15 -2.80
N SER A 333 -4.60 -6.91 -2.32
CA SER A 333 -3.74 -6.26 -1.33
C SER A 333 -3.65 -7.08 -0.04
N VAL A 334 -4.81 -7.53 0.46
CA VAL A 334 -4.89 -8.31 1.71
C VAL A 334 -4.38 -9.74 1.54
N ARG A 335 -4.74 -10.42 0.45
CA ARG A 335 -4.54 -11.87 0.34
C ARG A 335 -3.26 -12.27 -0.39
N ARG A 336 -2.65 -11.39 -1.20
CA ARG A 336 -1.63 -11.80 -2.19
C ARG A 336 -0.40 -10.92 -2.24
N ASP A 337 -0.55 -9.62 -2.00
CA ASP A 337 0.54 -8.67 -2.10
C ASP A 337 1.39 -8.62 -0.82
N LEU A 338 2.61 -8.09 -0.96
CA LEU A 338 3.42 -7.64 0.19
C LEU A 338 3.17 -6.16 0.40
N GLU A 339 2.49 -5.80 1.48
CA GLU A 339 2.17 -4.41 1.83
C GLU A 339 2.82 -4.02 3.15
N ALA A 340 3.11 -2.73 3.28
CA ALA A 340 3.60 -2.13 4.50
C ALA A 340 2.82 -0.84 4.76
N GLN A 341 2.39 -0.65 6.00
CA GLN A 341 1.71 0.55 6.48
C GLN A 341 2.28 0.98 7.83
N ALA A 342 1.85 2.13 8.32
CA ALA A 342 1.98 2.50 9.73
C ALA A 342 0.65 3.04 10.24
N ALA A 343 0.26 2.62 11.44
CA ALA A 343 -0.77 3.30 12.23
C ALA A 343 -0.09 4.36 13.11
N ILE A 344 -0.53 5.60 12.99
CA ILE A 344 0.01 6.75 13.70
C ILE A 344 -1.11 7.29 14.59
N PHE A 345 -0.84 7.38 15.88
CA PHE A 345 -1.72 8.01 16.87
C PHE A 345 -1.00 9.24 17.42
N THR A 346 -1.71 10.36 17.55
CA THR A 346 -1.09 11.59 18.05
C THR A 346 -2.05 12.45 18.87
N VAL A 347 -1.51 13.05 19.92
CA VAL A 347 -2.11 14.15 20.69
C VAL A 347 -1.41 15.48 20.40
N SER A 348 -0.44 15.50 19.48
CA SER A 348 0.30 16.70 19.06
C SER A 348 -0.61 17.63 18.24
N PRO A 349 -0.97 18.83 18.74
CA PRO A 349 -1.91 19.69 18.02
C PRO A 349 -1.43 20.09 16.62
N GLU A 350 -0.12 20.28 16.43
CA GLU A 350 0.47 20.60 15.14
C GLU A 350 0.29 19.45 14.14
N LEU A 351 0.60 18.21 14.55
CA LEU A 351 0.45 17.06 13.67
C LEU A 351 -1.02 16.78 13.35
N GLN A 352 -1.91 16.92 14.34
CA GLN A 352 -3.35 16.78 14.14
C GLN A 352 -3.88 17.79 13.09
N LEU A 353 -3.44 19.05 13.15
CA LEU A 353 -3.79 20.06 12.15
C LEU A 353 -3.25 19.71 10.76
N LYS A 354 -1.98 19.29 10.63
CA LYS A 354 -1.41 18.88 9.34
C LYS A 354 -2.13 17.67 8.74
N LEU A 355 -2.51 16.69 9.56
CA LEU A 355 -3.30 15.54 9.12
C LEU A 355 -4.72 15.94 8.71
N HIS A 356 -5.31 16.91 9.39
CA HIS A 356 -6.60 17.47 9.00
C HIS A 356 -6.52 18.17 7.63
N GLU A 357 -5.52 19.03 7.44
CA GLU A 357 -5.27 19.73 6.18
C GLU A 357 -4.99 18.75 5.04
N GLU A 358 -4.17 17.72 5.25
CA GLU A 358 -3.96 16.63 4.28
C GLU A 358 -5.30 15.99 3.86
N SER A 359 -6.12 15.62 4.86
CA SER A 359 -7.43 15.03 4.61
C SER A 359 -8.34 15.97 3.84
N GLN A 360 -8.43 17.25 4.22
CA GLN A 360 -9.25 18.25 3.54
C GLN A 360 -8.81 18.47 2.08
N GLN A 361 -7.50 18.59 1.84
CA GLN A 361 -6.96 18.79 0.49
C GLN A 361 -7.30 17.61 -0.43
N LEU A 362 -7.22 16.37 0.07
CA LEU A 362 -7.62 15.19 -0.70
C LEU A 362 -9.12 15.19 -1.03
N HIS A 363 -9.96 15.76 -0.17
CA HIS A 363 -11.41 15.84 -0.37
C HIS A 363 -11.85 17.09 -1.12
N GLN A 364 -10.95 18.03 -1.45
CA GLN A 364 -11.29 19.27 -2.14
C GLN A 364 -11.96 19.03 -3.51
N TYR A 365 -11.57 17.95 -4.20
CA TYR A 365 -12.09 17.55 -5.50
C TYR A 365 -13.00 16.31 -5.40
N ALA A 366 -13.56 16.05 -4.23
CA ALA A 366 -14.47 14.94 -3.99
C ALA A 366 -15.93 15.36 -4.18
N SER A 367 -16.73 14.49 -4.80
CA SER A 367 -18.18 14.63 -4.89
C SER A 367 -18.89 13.38 -4.38
N GLU A 368 -20.03 13.57 -3.71
CA GLU A 368 -20.93 12.50 -3.32
C GLU A 368 -21.40 11.73 -4.57
N CYS A 369 -21.31 10.39 -4.52
CA CYS A 369 -21.61 9.55 -5.67
C CYS A 369 -22.59 8.40 -5.37
N SER A 370 -23.15 8.28 -4.17
CA SER A 370 -24.00 7.15 -3.77
C SER A 370 -25.21 6.96 -4.69
N SER A 371 -25.87 8.06 -5.05
CA SER A 371 -27.00 8.03 -5.98
C SER A 371 -26.56 7.77 -7.42
N GLU A 372 -25.45 8.39 -7.84
CA GLU A 372 -24.92 8.25 -9.19
C GLU A 372 -24.46 6.82 -9.49
N LEU A 373 -23.82 6.16 -8.52
CA LEU A 373 -23.40 4.77 -8.62
C LEU A 373 -24.54 3.84 -9.00
N GLN A 374 -25.77 4.09 -8.54
CA GLN A 374 -26.93 3.28 -8.89
C GLN A 374 -27.34 3.42 -10.36
N ASN A 375 -27.21 4.63 -10.90
CA ASN A 375 -27.61 4.96 -12.27
C ASN A 375 -26.50 4.69 -13.29
N ARG A 376 -25.25 4.48 -12.84
CA ARG A 376 -24.10 4.29 -13.71
C ARG A 376 -24.23 3.01 -14.55
N GLU A 377 -24.22 3.18 -15.87
CA GLU A 377 -24.23 2.06 -16.80
C GLU A 377 -22.94 1.24 -16.69
N THR A 378 -23.10 -0.08 -16.78
CA THR A 378 -21.97 -1.01 -16.75
C THR A 378 -22.08 -1.95 -17.95
N PRO A 379 -21.05 -2.05 -18.80
CA PRO A 379 -21.05 -2.98 -19.92
C PRO A 379 -21.40 -4.41 -19.48
N LEU A 380 -22.24 -5.10 -20.26
CA LEU A 380 -22.73 -6.45 -19.93
C LEU A 380 -21.61 -7.45 -19.69
N TRP A 381 -20.55 -7.40 -20.50
CA TRP A 381 -19.40 -8.28 -20.34
C TRP A 381 -18.69 -8.07 -19.00
N VAL A 382 -18.55 -6.81 -18.53
CA VAL A 382 -17.98 -6.50 -17.21
C VAL A 382 -18.87 -7.06 -16.10
N ARG A 383 -20.20 -6.92 -16.22
CA ARG A 383 -21.15 -7.49 -15.25
C ARG A 383 -21.01 -9.01 -15.13
N ALA A 384 -20.82 -9.69 -16.26
CA ALA A 384 -20.65 -11.14 -16.31
C ALA A 384 -19.31 -11.60 -15.72
N THR A 385 -18.24 -10.81 -15.87
CA THR A 385 -16.88 -11.24 -15.49
C THR A 385 -16.41 -10.73 -14.14
N VAL A 386 -16.96 -9.62 -13.60
CA VAL A 386 -16.41 -8.96 -12.40
C VAL A 386 -16.27 -9.89 -11.19
N GLY A 387 -17.22 -10.82 -11.00
CA GLY A 387 -17.20 -11.75 -9.87
C GLY A 387 -16.01 -12.70 -9.92
N LEU A 388 -15.61 -13.14 -11.13
CA LEU A 388 -14.49 -14.03 -11.34
C LEU A 388 -13.15 -13.36 -11.05
N PHE A 389 -13.07 -12.05 -11.32
CA PHE A 389 -11.83 -11.29 -11.21
C PHE A 389 -11.73 -10.41 -9.97
N ARG A 390 -12.81 -10.24 -9.18
CA ARG A 390 -12.81 -9.42 -7.95
C ARG A 390 -11.66 -9.77 -7.02
N THR A 391 -11.32 -11.05 -6.87
CA THR A 391 -10.23 -11.49 -5.97
C THR A 391 -8.82 -11.19 -6.50
N TYR A 392 -8.72 -10.70 -7.73
CA TYR A 392 -7.47 -10.43 -8.44
C TYR A 392 -7.17 -8.93 -8.59
N PHE A 393 -8.11 -8.05 -8.21
CA PHE A 393 -7.98 -6.59 -8.26
C PHE A 393 -7.77 -5.98 -6.87
#